data_AF-A0A1M5RRS8-F1
#
_entry.id   AF-A0A1M5RRS8-F1
#
_cell.length_a   1.000
_cell.length_b   1.000
_cell.length_c   1.000
_cell.angle_alpha   90.00
_cell.angle_beta   90.00
_cell.angle_gamma   90.00
#
_symmetry.space_group_name_H-M   'P 1'
#
loop_
_entity.id
_entity.type
_entity.pdbx_description
1 polymer ?
#
loop_
_entity_poly.entity_id
_entity_poly.type
_entity_poly.pdbx_seq_one_letter_code
_entity_poly.pdbx_strand_id
1 'polypeptide(L)'
;MANRLKFFRVKNAKTQTEAARAAGVTQPTYQRWETGKAPIPESYLKKLAKFFKTTGPELLGRHPPKEAAFYDDEAPLDLQYYGECAVHFVGGGDPLVLSISEAAFQQADSQLGTDKRFMVIKDLGNRTVAIRQNAIAEFYFSSEAYDTYGPDHKSYTLGTLVQMPDTRDWQIVDAIRVEAMGAGANDLLETFSREDVERVAKEIGITEEQLKPLIEPITKESKLVPFSPRTEEILELAARVTIRFSTGKQRDIDYVDCNLFEVIEPLEDTFYDSSSGNSDELHMIELPYEGYHRTVHLNPDALDYISFPTHQIEQDETESYADGLTEPEGEGGKVIKLPKAKKKG
;
A
#
# COMPACT_ATOMS: atom_id res chain seq x y z
N MET A 1 16.93 10.91 6.51
CA MET A 1 16.38 9.60 6.95
C MET A 1 15.00 9.78 7.60
N ALA A 2 13.97 9.29 6.94
CA ALA A 2 12.61 9.29 7.46
C ALA A 2 12.47 8.22 8.56
N ASN A 3 11.75 8.52 9.63
CA ASN A 3 11.45 7.54 10.69
C ASN A 3 9.98 7.12 10.61
N ARG A 4 9.63 6.03 11.27
CA ARG A 4 8.27 5.45 11.30
C ARG A 4 7.53 5.71 12.60
N LEU A 5 7.89 6.75 13.36
CA LEU A 5 7.22 7.04 14.64
C LEU A 5 5.72 7.24 14.48
N LYS A 6 5.29 7.98 13.45
CA LYS A 6 3.86 8.20 13.13
C LYS A 6 3.15 6.85 12.92
N PHE A 7 3.69 6.01 12.03
CA PHE A 7 3.16 4.69 11.73
C PHE A 7 2.96 3.84 13.00
N PHE A 8 3.99 3.70 13.84
CA PHE A 8 3.88 2.92 15.07
C PHE A 8 2.92 3.55 16.08
N ARG A 9 2.86 4.88 16.16
CA ARG A 9 1.92 5.60 17.01
C ARG A 9 0.47 5.33 16.59
N VAL A 10 0.16 5.50 15.31
CA VAL A 10 -1.18 5.29 14.74
C VAL A 10 -1.60 3.83 14.85
N LYS A 11 -0.72 2.90 14.50
CA LYS A 11 -0.95 1.44 14.66
C LYS A 11 -1.29 1.04 16.10
N ASN A 12 -0.78 1.77 17.09
CA ASN A 12 -1.08 1.53 18.51
C ASN A 12 -2.23 2.39 19.05
N ALA A 13 -2.93 3.13 18.17
CA ALA A 13 -4.00 4.08 18.49
C ALA A 13 -3.58 5.08 19.58
N LYS A 14 -2.42 5.73 19.40
CA LYS A 14 -1.83 6.68 20.36
C LYS A 14 -1.80 8.10 19.84
N THR A 15 -2.11 9.05 20.73
CA THR A 15 -1.90 10.49 20.51
C THR A 15 -0.41 10.84 20.59
N GLN A 16 -0.02 12.02 20.07
CA GLN A 16 1.36 12.48 20.22
C GLN A 16 1.70 12.76 21.68
N THR A 17 0.73 13.25 22.48
CA THR A 17 0.93 13.45 23.92
C THR A 17 1.17 12.14 24.67
N GLU A 18 0.43 11.07 24.38
CA GLU A 18 0.67 9.77 25.02
C GLU A 18 2.07 9.23 24.68
N ALA A 19 2.48 9.32 23.41
CA ALA A 19 3.80 8.88 22.97
C ALA A 19 4.93 9.72 23.58
N ALA A 20 4.76 11.05 23.65
CA ALA A 20 5.69 11.96 24.30
C ALA A 20 5.83 11.65 25.80
N ARG A 21 4.71 11.41 26.48
CA ARG A 21 4.68 11.03 27.90
C ARG A 21 5.42 9.71 28.13
N ALA A 22 5.25 8.72 27.25
CA ALA A 22 5.96 7.45 27.33
C ALA A 22 7.48 7.61 27.16
N ALA A 23 7.92 8.53 26.29
CA ALA A 23 9.34 8.87 26.15
C ALA A 23 9.88 9.74 27.31
N GLY A 24 9.00 10.43 28.04
CA GLY A 24 9.35 11.41 29.08
C GLY A 24 9.79 12.75 28.50
N VAL A 25 9.21 13.17 27.38
CA VAL A 25 9.47 14.47 26.73
C VAL A 25 8.17 15.24 26.52
N THR A 26 8.29 16.49 26.06
CA THR A 26 7.13 17.29 25.68
C THR A 26 6.58 16.86 24.32
N GLN A 27 5.28 17.08 24.09
CA GLN A 27 4.63 16.79 22.80
C GLN A 27 5.33 17.49 21.63
N PRO A 28 5.71 18.79 21.69
CA PRO A 28 6.48 19.43 20.60
C PRO A 28 7.83 18.76 20.32
N THR A 29 8.52 18.25 21.35
CA THR A 29 9.76 17.50 21.16
C THR A 29 9.50 16.21 20.38
N TYR A 30 8.47 15.47 20.75
CA TYR A 30 8.08 14.24 20.05
C TYR A 30 7.61 14.52 18.62
N GLN A 31 6.81 15.56 18.40
CA GLN A 31 6.37 15.97 17.06
C GLN A 31 7.55 16.27 16.14
N ARG A 32 8.59 16.99 16.63
CA ARG A 32 9.79 17.24 15.84
C ARG A 32 10.55 15.97 15.47
N TRP A 33 10.51 14.95 16.32
CA TRP A 33 11.05 13.64 15.98
C TRP A 33 10.20 12.98 14.91
N GLU A 34 8.88 12.91 15.09
CA GLU A 34 7.94 12.28 14.15
C GLU A 34 8.03 12.89 12.74
N THR A 35 8.17 14.22 12.63
CA THR A 35 8.30 14.91 11.34
C THR A 35 9.73 14.93 10.81
N GLY A 36 10.69 14.24 11.44
CA GLY A 36 12.10 14.24 11.03
C GLY A 36 12.85 15.57 11.20
N LYS A 37 12.23 16.59 11.83
CA LYS A 37 12.82 17.92 12.08
C LYS A 37 13.90 17.89 13.17
N ALA A 38 14.03 16.78 13.90
CA ALA A 38 15.10 16.53 14.85
C ALA A 38 15.38 15.01 14.94
N PRO A 39 16.65 14.60 15.09
CA PRO A 39 16.98 13.19 15.32
C PRO A 39 16.50 12.73 16.70
N ILE A 40 16.16 11.45 16.81
CA ILE A 40 15.75 10.80 18.06
C ILE A 40 17.02 10.35 18.79
N PRO A 41 17.29 10.82 20.03
CA PRO A 41 18.43 10.30 20.79
C PRO A 41 18.20 8.84 21.21
N GLU A 42 19.27 8.03 21.22
CA GLU A 42 19.20 6.58 21.44
C GLU A 42 18.49 6.18 22.75
N SER A 43 18.67 6.98 23.81
CA SER A 43 18.02 6.75 25.11
C SER A 43 16.49 6.84 25.04
N TYR A 44 15.94 7.70 24.17
CA TYR A 44 14.50 7.82 23.96
C TYR A 44 13.99 6.77 22.97
N LEU A 45 14.81 6.40 21.99
CA LEU A 45 14.48 5.33 21.04
C LEU A 45 14.18 4.01 21.76
N LYS A 46 14.99 3.64 22.77
CA LYS A 46 14.76 2.45 23.61
C LYS A 46 13.43 2.50 24.38
N LYS A 47 13.04 3.67 24.89
CA LYS A 47 11.76 3.85 25.60
C LYS A 47 10.58 3.71 24.65
N LEU A 48 10.65 4.36 23.50
CA LEU A 48 9.61 4.30 22.46
C LEU A 48 9.46 2.90 21.89
N ALA A 49 10.57 2.20 21.63
CA ALA A 49 10.58 0.82 21.14
C ALA A 49 9.84 -0.11 22.11
N LYS A 50 10.13 0.01 23.42
CA LYS A 50 9.41 -0.73 24.47
C LYS A 50 7.92 -0.37 24.51
N PHE A 51 7.59 0.91 24.39
CA PHE A 51 6.20 1.40 24.45
C PHE A 51 5.35 0.88 23.28
N PHE A 52 5.90 0.92 22.06
CA PHE A 52 5.24 0.46 20.85
C PHE A 52 5.42 -1.04 20.57
N LYS A 53 6.09 -1.78 21.47
CA LYS A 53 6.38 -3.21 21.34
C LYS A 53 7.09 -3.57 20.02
N THR A 54 8.11 -2.80 19.70
CA THR A 54 8.88 -2.86 18.46
C THR A 54 10.36 -2.66 18.77
N THR A 55 11.23 -2.64 17.76
CA THR A 55 12.67 -2.39 17.93
C THR A 55 13.05 -0.94 17.57
N GLY A 56 14.18 -0.48 18.10
CA GLY A 56 14.71 0.85 17.75
C GLY A 56 14.97 1.03 16.24
N PRO A 57 15.61 0.05 15.56
CA PRO A 57 15.74 0.06 14.11
C PRO A 57 14.40 0.21 13.39
N GLU A 58 13.37 -0.57 13.76
CA GLU A 58 12.05 -0.50 13.11
C GLU A 58 11.41 0.89 13.25
N LEU A 59 11.55 1.54 14.40
CA LEU A 59 11.09 2.93 14.59
C LEU A 59 11.81 3.92 13.68
N LEU A 60 13.08 3.66 13.33
CA LEU A 60 13.85 4.42 12.36
C LEU A 60 13.58 3.96 10.92
N GLY A 61 12.57 3.12 10.72
CA GLY A 61 12.23 2.56 9.43
C GLY A 61 13.19 1.49 8.94
N ARG A 62 14.09 0.97 9.78
CA ARG A 62 15.07 -0.06 9.41
C ARG A 62 14.61 -1.42 9.90
N HIS A 63 14.42 -2.36 8.98
CA HIS A 63 14.19 -3.77 9.27
C HIS A 63 14.74 -4.61 8.12
N PRO A 64 14.98 -5.91 8.36
CA PRO A 64 15.19 -6.84 7.26
C PRO A 64 14.01 -6.77 6.26
N PRO A 65 14.27 -7.00 4.96
CA PRO A 65 13.22 -7.06 3.96
C PRO A 65 12.16 -8.08 4.37
N LYS A 66 10.89 -7.76 4.13
CA LYS A 66 9.83 -8.76 4.20
C LYS A 66 9.75 -9.49 2.87
N GLU A 67 9.94 -10.79 2.91
CA GLU A 67 9.92 -11.65 1.73
C GLU A 67 8.67 -12.53 1.76
N ALA A 68 8.16 -12.88 0.58
CA ALA A 68 7.15 -13.92 0.47
C ALA A 68 7.78 -15.25 0.88
N ALA A 69 7.12 -15.98 1.77
CA ALA A 69 7.61 -17.22 2.34
C ALA A 69 6.97 -18.40 1.59
N PHE A 70 7.78 -19.14 0.84
CA PHE A 70 7.36 -20.30 0.05
C PHE A 70 7.53 -21.57 0.88
N TYR A 71 6.51 -22.42 0.94
CA TYR A 71 6.55 -23.68 1.68
C TYR A 71 7.01 -23.54 3.14
N ASP A 72 6.65 -22.43 3.80
CA ASP A 72 7.01 -22.12 5.19
C ASP A 72 5.78 -21.80 6.03
N ASP A 73 5.19 -22.85 6.59
CA ASP A 73 3.98 -22.78 7.43
C ASP A 73 4.21 -22.03 8.76
N GLU A 74 5.45 -21.72 9.13
CA GLU A 74 5.78 -20.99 10.36
C GLU A 74 5.84 -19.46 10.15
N ALA A 75 5.88 -19.00 8.89
CA ALA A 75 5.87 -17.58 8.58
C ALA A 75 4.52 -16.93 8.94
N PRO A 76 4.44 -15.60 9.09
CA PRO A 76 3.15 -14.93 9.20
C PRO A 76 2.25 -15.17 7.98
N LEU A 77 0.95 -15.42 8.17
CA LEU A 77 0.01 -15.72 7.07
C LEU A 77 -0.05 -14.67 5.96
N ASP A 78 0.25 -13.41 6.28
CA ASP A 78 0.32 -12.31 5.31
C ASP A 78 1.58 -12.34 4.43
N LEU A 79 2.57 -13.15 4.81
CA LEU A 79 3.81 -13.39 4.07
C LEU A 79 3.89 -14.81 3.48
N GLN A 80 3.18 -15.79 4.05
CA GLN A 80 3.09 -17.15 3.49
C GLN A 80 2.50 -17.10 2.09
N TYR A 81 3.26 -17.57 1.09
CA TYR A 81 2.79 -17.63 -0.28
C TYR A 81 1.76 -18.74 -0.42
N TYR A 82 0.53 -18.36 -0.76
CA TYR A 82 -0.48 -19.35 -1.08
C TYR A 82 -0.26 -19.87 -2.50
N GLY A 83 -0.05 -18.97 -3.46
CA GLY A 83 -0.11 -19.23 -4.89
C GLY A 83 -0.80 -18.09 -5.61
N GLU A 84 -1.58 -18.41 -6.65
CA GLU A 84 -2.26 -17.44 -7.50
C GLU A 84 -3.78 -17.56 -7.39
N CYS A 85 -4.46 -16.43 -7.57
CA CYS A 85 -5.87 -16.44 -7.94
C CYS A 85 -6.08 -15.81 -9.32
N ALA A 86 -6.92 -16.46 -10.12
CA ALA A 86 -7.37 -15.96 -11.41
C ALA A 86 -8.86 -15.63 -11.36
N VAL A 87 -9.22 -14.46 -11.87
CA VAL A 87 -10.60 -13.98 -11.93
C VAL A 87 -10.98 -13.73 -13.38
N HIS A 88 -11.98 -14.46 -13.85
CA HIS A 88 -12.60 -14.25 -15.16
C HIS A 88 -13.86 -13.41 -14.99
N PHE A 89 -14.08 -12.48 -15.92
CA PHE A 89 -15.20 -11.55 -15.85
C PHE A 89 -16.31 -11.92 -16.84
N VAL A 90 -17.56 -11.63 -16.47
CA VAL A 90 -18.75 -11.87 -17.30
C VAL A 90 -18.66 -11.10 -18.63
N GLY A 91 -18.04 -9.91 -18.62
CA GLY A 91 -17.79 -9.11 -19.82
C GLY A 91 -16.74 -9.71 -20.77
N GLY A 92 -16.03 -10.76 -20.35
CA GLY A 92 -14.88 -11.32 -21.06
C GLY A 92 -13.63 -10.44 -20.92
N GLY A 93 -12.70 -10.59 -21.87
CA GLY A 93 -11.39 -9.94 -21.84
C GLY A 93 -10.36 -10.73 -21.02
N ASP A 94 -9.19 -10.13 -20.82
CA ASP A 94 -8.09 -10.78 -20.10
C ASP A 94 -8.45 -11.01 -18.63
N PRO A 95 -8.14 -12.20 -18.07
CA PRO A 95 -8.34 -12.48 -16.66
C PRO A 95 -7.43 -11.63 -15.78
N LEU A 96 -7.90 -11.31 -14.58
CA LEU A 96 -7.06 -10.74 -13.54
C LEU A 96 -6.33 -11.88 -12.82
N VAL A 97 -5.00 -11.82 -12.76
CA VAL A 97 -4.18 -12.77 -12.01
C VAL A 97 -3.41 -12.04 -10.91
N LEU A 98 -3.55 -12.53 -9.68
CA LEU A 98 -2.89 -12.01 -8.48
C LEU A 98 -2.06 -13.12 -7.83
N SER A 99 -0.82 -12.82 -7.44
CA SER A 99 -0.05 -13.66 -6.52
C SER A 99 -0.42 -13.29 -5.09
N ILE A 100 -1.00 -14.23 -4.34
CA ILE A 100 -1.63 -13.97 -3.04
C ILE A 100 -0.98 -14.74 -1.91
N SER A 101 -1.11 -14.21 -0.69
CA SER A 101 -0.72 -14.91 0.53
C SER A 101 -1.85 -15.80 1.06
N GLU A 102 -1.52 -16.67 2.02
CA GLU A 102 -2.51 -17.47 2.76
C GLU A 102 -3.58 -16.60 3.44
N ALA A 103 -3.19 -15.45 4.01
CA ALA A 103 -4.15 -14.50 4.57
C ALA A 103 -5.10 -13.94 3.50
N ALA A 104 -4.59 -13.59 2.32
CA ALA A 104 -5.39 -13.07 1.22
C ALA A 104 -6.31 -14.16 0.63
N PHE A 105 -5.85 -15.41 0.54
CA PHE A 105 -6.68 -16.56 0.18
C PHE A 105 -7.87 -16.72 1.15
N GLN A 106 -7.60 -16.83 2.45
CA GLN A 106 -8.64 -17.00 3.47
C GLN A 106 -9.66 -15.84 3.46
N GLN A 107 -9.18 -14.61 3.24
CA GLN A 107 -10.05 -13.45 3.12
C GLN A 107 -10.91 -13.51 1.86
N ALA A 108 -10.32 -13.80 0.70
CA ALA A 108 -11.02 -13.85 -0.57
C ALA A 108 -12.08 -14.97 -0.58
N ASP A 109 -11.73 -16.18 -0.15
CA ASP A 109 -12.64 -17.32 -0.07
C ASP A 109 -13.87 -17.02 0.81
N SER A 110 -13.64 -16.39 1.96
CA SER A 110 -14.71 -15.92 2.85
C SER A 110 -15.61 -14.86 2.19
N GLN A 111 -15.03 -13.92 1.43
CA GLN A 111 -15.77 -12.83 0.79
C GLN A 111 -16.60 -13.29 -0.42
N LEU A 112 -16.21 -14.34 -1.13
CA LEU A 112 -16.95 -14.87 -2.29
C LEU A 112 -18.39 -15.32 -1.93
N GLY A 113 -18.63 -15.69 -0.67
CA GLY A 113 -19.97 -16.07 -0.18
C GLY A 113 -20.82 -14.91 0.34
N THR A 114 -20.35 -13.66 0.23
CA THR A 114 -21.05 -12.48 0.76
C THR A 114 -21.91 -11.79 -0.29
N ASP A 115 -22.72 -10.84 0.14
CA ASP A 115 -23.53 -9.94 -0.71
C ASP A 115 -22.85 -8.58 -0.94
N LYS A 116 -21.55 -8.47 -0.60
CA LYS A 116 -20.81 -7.22 -0.78
C LYS A 116 -20.68 -6.90 -2.26
N ARG A 117 -20.81 -5.62 -2.59
CA ARG A 117 -20.65 -5.15 -3.99
C ARG A 117 -19.23 -5.37 -4.51
N PHE A 118 -18.24 -5.08 -3.66
CA PHE A 118 -16.82 -5.29 -3.95
C PHE A 118 -16.24 -6.27 -2.94
N MET A 119 -15.31 -7.10 -3.42
CA MET A 119 -14.34 -7.78 -2.57
C MET A 119 -12.97 -7.14 -2.78
N VAL A 120 -12.19 -7.01 -1.72
CA VAL A 120 -10.85 -6.42 -1.78
C VAL A 120 -9.80 -7.47 -1.47
N ILE A 121 -8.84 -7.61 -2.38
CA ILE A 121 -7.74 -8.57 -2.31
C ILE A 121 -6.41 -7.82 -2.43
N LYS A 122 -5.53 -8.06 -1.47
CA LYS A 122 -4.14 -7.60 -1.53
C LYS A 122 -3.27 -8.70 -2.13
N ASP A 123 -2.51 -8.36 -3.16
CA ASP A 123 -1.50 -9.23 -3.74
C ASP A 123 -0.11 -8.97 -3.10
N LEU A 124 0.86 -9.81 -3.44
CA LEU A 124 2.24 -9.72 -2.96
C LEU A 124 3.12 -8.79 -3.81
N GLY A 125 2.55 -8.14 -4.83
CA GLY A 125 3.22 -7.29 -5.81
C GLY A 125 2.79 -5.83 -5.75
N ASN A 126 2.35 -5.36 -4.58
CA ASN A 126 1.90 -3.99 -4.34
C ASN A 126 0.62 -3.59 -5.07
N ARG A 127 -0.29 -4.54 -5.30
CA ARG A 127 -1.64 -4.23 -5.74
C ARG A 127 -2.64 -4.59 -4.67
N THR A 128 -3.51 -3.64 -4.35
CA THR A 128 -4.76 -3.90 -3.63
C THR A 128 -5.87 -3.70 -4.63
N VAL A 129 -6.65 -4.75 -4.89
CA VAL A 129 -7.62 -4.78 -5.97
C VAL A 129 -9.02 -4.93 -5.41
N ALA A 130 -9.86 -3.93 -5.69
CA ALA A 130 -11.30 -3.97 -5.44
C ALA A 130 -12.01 -4.54 -6.66
N ILE A 131 -12.54 -5.76 -6.52
CA ILE A 131 -13.18 -6.54 -7.58
C ILE A 131 -14.69 -6.49 -7.38
N ARG A 132 -15.45 -6.08 -8.40
CA ARG A 132 -16.91 -6.08 -8.32
C ARG A 132 -17.41 -7.52 -8.38
N GLN A 133 -18.08 -7.99 -7.33
CA GLN A 133 -18.48 -9.40 -7.22
C GLN A 133 -19.43 -9.82 -8.36
N ASN A 134 -20.41 -8.97 -8.69
CA ASN A 134 -21.33 -9.22 -9.80
C ASN A 134 -20.68 -9.18 -11.21
N ALA A 135 -19.40 -8.80 -11.31
CA ALA A 135 -18.64 -8.88 -12.55
C ALA A 135 -17.96 -10.24 -12.73
N ILE A 136 -17.81 -11.02 -11.66
CA ILE A 136 -17.07 -12.29 -11.65
C ILE A 136 -17.90 -13.37 -12.35
N ALA A 137 -17.32 -13.98 -13.38
CA ALA A 137 -17.86 -15.18 -14.01
C ALA A 137 -17.30 -16.45 -13.37
N GLU A 138 -16.00 -16.42 -13.05
CA GLU A 138 -15.29 -17.52 -12.42
C GLU A 138 -14.17 -16.98 -11.54
N PHE A 139 -13.96 -17.62 -10.39
CA PHE A 139 -12.86 -17.34 -9.49
C PHE A 139 -12.10 -18.65 -9.23
N TYR A 140 -10.82 -18.68 -9.56
CA TYR A 140 -9.97 -19.86 -9.42
C TYR A 140 -8.83 -19.59 -8.46
N PHE A 141 -8.61 -20.52 -7.52
CA PHE A 141 -7.44 -20.53 -6.67
C PHE A 141 -6.49 -21.65 -7.10
N SER A 142 -5.21 -21.32 -7.21
CA SER A 142 -4.14 -22.27 -7.41
C SER A 142 -3.11 -22.11 -6.32
N SER A 143 -2.88 -23.16 -5.53
CA SER A 143 -1.81 -23.14 -4.55
C SER A 143 -0.46 -23.33 -5.21
N GLU A 144 0.62 -22.88 -4.55
CA GLU A 144 2.01 -23.00 -4.97
C GLU A 144 2.47 -24.44 -5.27
N ALA A 145 1.72 -25.45 -4.78
CA ALA A 145 1.91 -26.86 -5.13
C ALA A 145 1.64 -27.20 -6.61
N TYR A 146 1.11 -26.27 -7.41
CA TYR A 146 0.77 -26.47 -8.82
C TYR A 146 1.42 -25.40 -9.72
N ASP A 147 2.05 -25.82 -10.83
CA ASP A 147 2.65 -24.92 -11.83
C ASP A 147 1.62 -24.30 -12.80
N THR A 148 0.39 -24.09 -12.36
CA THR A 148 -0.71 -23.61 -13.22
C THR A 148 -1.52 -22.53 -12.54
N TYR A 149 -1.92 -21.49 -13.27
CA TYR A 149 -2.56 -20.30 -12.70
C TYR A 149 -4.09 -20.28 -12.85
N GLY A 150 -4.67 -21.30 -13.48
CA GLY A 150 -6.09 -21.34 -13.82
C GLY A 150 -6.42 -22.43 -14.83
N PRO A 151 -7.71 -22.64 -15.14
CA PRO A 151 -8.18 -23.67 -16.06
C PRO A 151 -7.66 -23.50 -17.48
N ASP A 152 -7.34 -22.26 -17.90
CA ASP A 152 -6.90 -21.98 -19.26
C ASP A 152 -5.38 -22.06 -19.48
N HIS A 153 -4.62 -22.53 -18.47
CA HIS A 153 -3.18 -22.89 -18.39
C HIS A 153 -2.13 -22.06 -19.18
N LYS A 154 -2.34 -21.79 -20.48
CA LYS A 154 -1.43 -21.11 -21.41
C LYS A 154 -1.83 -19.66 -21.76
N SER A 155 -2.98 -19.18 -21.29
CA SER A 155 -3.50 -17.85 -21.63
C SER A 155 -3.28 -16.79 -20.53
N TYR A 156 -2.73 -17.17 -19.38
CA TYR A 156 -2.56 -16.24 -18.26
C TYR A 156 -1.26 -15.45 -18.39
N THR A 157 -1.36 -14.14 -18.20
CA THR A 157 -0.23 -13.26 -17.93
C THR A 157 -0.19 -12.98 -16.43
N LEU A 158 0.96 -13.21 -15.80
CA LEU A 158 1.13 -12.90 -14.38
C LEU A 158 1.04 -11.39 -14.20
N GLY A 159 0.07 -10.93 -13.41
CA GLY A 159 -0.05 -9.50 -13.09
C GLY A 159 0.96 -9.02 -12.04
N THR A 160 1.57 -9.94 -11.29
CA THR A 160 2.54 -9.64 -10.22
C THR A 160 3.97 -9.88 -10.73
N LEU A 161 4.63 -8.83 -11.23
CA LEU A 161 5.96 -8.95 -11.86
C LEU A 161 7.11 -9.22 -10.88
N VAL A 162 6.89 -8.89 -9.62
CA VAL A 162 7.81 -9.06 -8.49
C VAL A 162 6.99 -9.26 -7.21
N GLN A 163 7.36 -10.24 -6.39
CA GLN A 163 6.71 -10.54 -5.12
C GLN A 163 7.50 -9.89 -3.99
N MET A 164 7.22 -8.61 -3.75
CA MET A 164 7.91 -7.79 -2.76
C MET A 164 6.87 -7.27 -1.76
N PRO A 165 6.47 -8.07 -0.75
CA PRO A 165 5.35 -7.71 0.14
C PRO A 165 5.66 -6.54 1.08
N ASP A 166 6.92 -6.10 1.14
CA ASP A 166 7.34 -4.99 1.96
C ASP A 166 6.93 -3.63 1.38
N THR A 167 5.95 -2.97 1.99
CA THR A 167 5.51 -1.64 1.55
C THR A 167 6.60 -0.58 1.65
N ARG A 168 7.59 -0.77 2.52
CA ARG A 168 8.78 0.11 2.56
C ARG A 168 9.60 0.02 1.28
N ASP A 169 9.75 -1.18 0.72
CA ASP A 169 10.51 -1.36 -0.50
C ASP A 169 9.79 -0.72 -1.69
N TRP A 170 8.47 -0.75 -1.71
CA TRP A 170 7.68 -0.02 -2.71
C TRP A 170 7.75 1.50 -2.57
N GLN A 171 7.90 2.04 -1.36
CA GLN A 171 8.23 3.47 -1.17
C GLN A 171 9.60 3.82 -1.79
N ILE A 172 10.57 2.89 -1.77
CA ILE A 172 11.85 3.07 -2.45
C ILE A 172 11.65 3.02 -3.98
N VAL A 173 10.83 2.10 -4.49
CA VAL A 173 10.47 2.03 -5.93
C VAL A 173 9.84 3.34 -6.40
N ASP A 174 8.89 3.88 -5.65
CA ASP A 174 8.25 5.16 -5.98
C ASP A 174 9.25 6.33 -5.92
N ALA A 175 10.09 6.39 -4.87
CA ALA A 175 11.16 7.40 -4.79
C ALA A 175 12.12 7.33 -5.99
N ILE A 176 12.52 6.13 -6.42
CA ILE A 176 13.34 5.94 -7.63
C ILE A 176 12.63 6.51 -8.86
N ARG A 177 11.33 6.23 -9.02
CA ARG A 177 10.53 6.75 -10.14
C ARG A 177 10.51 8.29 -10.14
N VAL A 178 10.22 8.90 -9.00
CA VAL A 178 10.11 10.37 -8.87
C VAL A 178 11.43 11.05 -9.20
N GLU A 179 12.55 10.54 -8.67
CA GLU A 179 13.89 11.07 -8.95
C GLU A 179 14.26 10.90 -10.44
N ALA A 180 13.92 9.75 -11.04
CA ALA A 180 14.19 9.50 -12.46
C ALA A 180 13.39 10.44 -13.41
N MET A 181 12.22 10.91 -12.98
CA MET A 181 11.43 11.92 -13.72
C MET A 181 11.97 13.35 -13.56
N GLY A 182 13.00 13.57 -12.74
CA GLY A 182 13.55 14.91 -12.47
C GLY A 182 12.60 15.80 -11.67
N ALA A 183 11.63 15.19 -10.98
CA ALA A 183 10.60 15.89 -10.20
C ALA A 183 11.01 16.11 -8.73
N GLY A 184 12.15 15.56 -8.29
CA GLY A 184 12.75 15.79 -6.98
C GLY A 184 14.18 16.32 -7.14
N ALA A 185 14.57 17.28 -6.28
CA ALA A 185 15.98 17.33 -5.88
C ALA A 185 16.28 15.98 -5.20
N ASN A 186 17.44 15.38 -5.44
CA ASN A 186 17.96 14.06 -5.00
C ASN A 186 17.81 13.70 -3.49
N ASP A 187 16.73 14.11 -2.84
CA ASP A 187 16.48 14.19 -1.41
C ASP A 187 15.55 13.05 -0.96
N LEU A 188 14.74 12.48 -1.86
CA LEU A 188 13.80 11.42 -1.50
C LEU A 188 14.54 10.13 -1.16
N LEU A 189 15.53 9.75 -1.97
CA LEU A 189 16.35 8.56 -1.73
C LEU A 189 17.26 8.70 -0.50
N GLU A 190 17.65 9.93 -0.12
CA GLU A 190 18.40 10.19 1.13
C GLU A 190 17.58 9.90 2.41
N THR A 191 16.26 9.71 2.27
CA THR A 191 15.42 9.29 3.38
C THR A 191 15.60 7.81 3.73
N PHE A 192 16.14 7.00 2.83
CA PHE A 192 16.39 5.57 3.00
C PHE A 192 17.87 5.28 3.25
N SER A 193 18.17 4.04 3.65
CA SER A 193 19.57 3.60 3.73
C SER A 193 20.06 3.29 2.32
N ARG A 194 21.34 3.59 2.04
CA ARG A 194 21.93 3.28 0.74
C ARG A 194 21.88 1.79 0.41
N GLU A 195 22.09 0.95 1.42
CA GLU A 195 22.03 -0.52 1.31
C GLU A 195 20.64 -1.01 0.87
N ASP A 196 19.57 -0.41 1.41
CA ASP A 196 18.19 -0.75 1.02
C ASP A 196 17.86 -0.27 -0.39
N VAL A 197 18.30 0.95 -0.76
CA VAL A 197 18.10 1.49 -2.10
C VAL A 197 18.78 0.62 -3.15
N GLU A 198 20.05 0.26 -2.94
CA GLU A 198 20.81 -0.60 -3.84
C GLU A 198 20.19 -2.00 -3.97
N ARG A 199 19.71 -2.57 -2.86
CA ARG A 199 19.02 -3.87 -2.85
C ARG A 199 17.72 -3.82 -3.66
N VAL A 200 16.84 -2.86 -3.37
CA VAL A 200 15.53 -2.75 -4.07
C VAL A 200 15.73 -2.45 -5.55
N ALA A 201 16.65 -1.53 -5.89
CA ALA A 201 16.98 -1.24 -7.29
C ALA A 201 17.41 -2.50 -8.05
N LYS A 202 18.28 -3.32 -7.45
CA LYS A 202 18.69 -4.60 -8.02
C LYS A 202 17.51 -5.56 -8.20
N GLU A 203 16.63 -5.67 -7.22
CA GLU A 203 15.45 -6.55 -7.24
C GLU A 203 14.52 -6.23 -8.43
N ILE A 204 14.32 -4.94 -8.72
CA ILE A 204 13.49 -4.48 -9.84
C ILE A 204 14.24 -4.35 -11.18
N GLY A 205 15.51 -4.81 -11.23
CA GLY A 205 16.30 -4.89 -12.45
C GLY A 205 17.01 -3.59 -12.87
N ILE A 206 17.19 -2.63 -11.95
CA ILE A 206 17.97 -1.42 -12.18
C ILE A 206 19.46 -1.73 -12.02
N THR A 207 20.26 -1.30 -12.99
CA THR A 207 21.71 -1.45 -12.99
C THR A 207 22.41 -0.39 -12.16
N GLU A 208 23.65 -0.64 -11.76
CA GLU A 208 24.47 0.36 -11.05
C GLU A 208 24.64 1.66 -11.86
N GLU A 209 24.78 1.55 -13.19
CA GLU A 209 24.89 2.70 -14.10
C GLU A 209 23.61 3.55 -14.11
N GLN A 210 22.45 2.91 -14.04
CA GLN A 210 21.15 3.59 -13.95
C GLN A 210 20.90 4.20 -12.56
N LEU A 211 21.31 3.52 -11.49
CA LEU A 211 21.07 3.96 -10.11
C LEU A 211 21.99 5.11 -9.69
N LYS A 212 23.26 5.06 -10.06
CA LYS A 212 24.28 6.03 -9.66
C LYS A 212 23.86 7.50 -9.85
N PRO A 213 23.33 7.94 -11.01
CA PRO A 213 22.89 9.33 -11.18
C PRO A 213 21.70 9.74 -10.31
N LEU A 214 20.94 8.78 -9.74
CA LEU A 214 19.79 9.06 -8.87
C LEU A 214 20.21 9.26 -7.41
N ILE A 215 21.29 8.61 -6.97
CA ILE A 215 21.77 8.67 -5.57
C ILE A 215 22.97 9.60 -5.38
N GLU A 216 23.66 9.98 -6.46
CA GLU A 216 24.79 10.92 -6.43
C GLU A 216 24.35 12.30 -6.95
N PRO A 217 24.98 13.40 -6.49
CA PRO A 217 24.69 14.73 -7.01
C PRO A 217 24.88 14.78 -8.54
N ILE A 218 23.86 15.27 -9.25
CA ILE A 218 23.91 15.37 -10.71
C ILE A 218 25.05 16.30 -11.12
N THR A 219 26.04 15.75 -11.82
CA THR A 219 27.03 16.57 -12.55
C THR A 219 26.44 16.94 -13.92
N LYS A 220 26.89 18.05 -14.53
CA LYS A 220 26.35 18.57 -15.81
C LYS A 220 26.39 17.58 -17.00
N GLU A 221 27.00 16.42 -16.84
CA GLU A 221 27.22 15.41 -17.88
C GLU A 221 26.48 14.08 -17.63
N SER A 222 25.73 13.94 -16.53
CA SER A 222 24.99 12.70 -16.23
C SER A 222 23.80 12.52 -17.20
N LYS A 223 23.92 11.60 -18.16
CA LYS A 223 22.79 11.14 -18.96
C LYS A 223 22.10 9.99 -18.24
N LEU A 224 20.80 10.10 -18.01
CA LEU A 224 19.98 8.99 -17.54
C LEU A 224 19.95 7.89 -18.61
N VAL A 225 20.27 6.67 -18.19
CA VAL A 225 20.13 5.47 -19.02
C VAL A 225 18.67 5.00 -18.89
N PRO A 226 17.93 4.80 -20.00
CA PRO A 226 16.55 4.31 -19.95
C PRO A 226 16.43 2.97 -19.22
N PHE A 227 15.31 2.75 -18.56
CA PHE A 227 15.03 1.49 -17.87
C PHE A 227 14.59 0.39 -18.86
N SER A 228 14.62 -0.86 -18.40
CA SER A 228 14.06 -1.96 -19.19
C SER A 228 12.52 -1.90 -19.16
N PRO A 229 11.81 -2.44 -20.17
CA PRO A 229 10.34 -2.43 -20.16
C PRO A 229 9.73 -3.07 -18.91
N ARG A 230 10.32 -4.17 -18.41
CA ARG A 230 9.89 -4.82 -17.15
C ARG A 230 10.07 -3.89 -15.95
N THR A 231 11.18 -3.17 -15.89
CA THR A 231 11.46 -2.22 -14.81
C THR A 231 10.49 -1.04 -14.88
N GLU A 232 10.22 -0.51 -16.07
CA GLU A 232 9.23 0.56 -16.27
C GLU A 232 7.85 0.11 -15.77
N GLU A 233 7.41 -1.10 -16.11
CA GLU A 233 6.14 -1.66 -15.64
C GLU A 233 6.07 -1.77 -14.10
N ILE A 234 7.17 -2.17 -13.44
CA ILE A 234 7.26 -2.19 -11.97
C ILE A 234 7.20 -0.77 -11.38
N LEU A 235 7.88 0.21 -11.98
CA LEU A 235 7.81 1.61 -11.54
C LEU A 235 6.38 2.17 -11.73
N GLU A 236 5.69 1.75 -12.78
CA GLU A 236 4.30 2.13 -13.05
C GLU A 236 3.34 1.56 -12.00
N LEU A 237 3.53 0.30 -11.56
CA LEU A 237 2.78 -0.31 -10.46
C LEU A 237 2.87 0.47 -9.14
N ALA A 238 3.95 1.22 -8.93
CA ALA A 238 4.11 2.03 -7.73
C ALA A 238 3.23 3.29 -7.72
N ALA A 239 2.88 3.85 -8.89
CA ALA A 239 2.25 5.17 -8.93
C ALA A 239 1.03 5.27 -9.88
N ARG A 240 0.41 4.13 -10.22
CA ARG A 240 -0.81 4.11 -11.05
C ARG A 240 -1.96 3.37 -10.40
N VAL A 241 -3.14 3.95 -10.54
CA VAL A 241 -4.42 3.27 -10.33
C VAL A 241 -4.91 2.74 -11.68
N THR A 242 -5.16 1.44 -11.77
CA THR A 242 -5.65 0.76 -12.97
C THR A 242 -7.13 0.44 -12.81
N ILE A 243 -7.94 0.89 -13.76
CA ILE A 243 -9.37 0.65 -13.81
C ILE A 243 -9.68 -0.26 -14.99
N ARG A 244 -10.35 -1.39 -14.73
CA ARG A 244 -10.90 -2.26 -15.77
C ARG A 244 -12.41 -2.10 -15.82
N PHE A 245 -12.91 -1.71 -16.98
CA PHE A 245 -14.34 -1.63 -17.25
C PHE A 245 -14.86 -2.97 -17.78
N SER A 246 -16.11 -3.32 -17.47
CA SER A 246 -16.80 -4.52 -17.99
C SER A 246 -16.99 -4.53 -19.51
N THR A 247 -16.58 -3.46 -20.20
CA THR A 247 -16.46 -3.41 -21.67
C THR A 247 -15.13 -3.96 -22.19
N GLY A 248 -14.23 -4.41 -21.31
CA GLY A 248 -12.86 -4.81 -21.62
C GLY A 248 -11.88 -3.64 -21.75
N LYS A 249 -12.34 -2.39 -21.66
CA LYS A 249 -11.46 -1.21 -21.69
C LYS A 249 -10.68 -1.10 -20.39
N GLN A 250 -9.39 -0.77 -20.51
CA GLN A 250 -8.54 -0.38 -19.39
C GLN A 250 -8.30 1.12 -19.40
N ARG A 251 -8.16 1.70 -18.21
CA ARG A 251 -7.66 3.06 -18.01
C ARG A 251 -6.68 3.06 -16.86
N ASP A 252 -5.52 3.66 -17.10
CA ASP A 252 -4.50 3.86 -16.08
C ASP A 252 -4.44 5.35 -15.72
N ILE A 253 -4.35 5.63 -14.43
CA ILE A 253 -4.34 6.97 -13.87
C ILE A 253 -3.09 7.13 -13.02
N ASP A 254 -2.19 8.03 -13.42
CA ASP A 254 -1.17 8.55 -12.52
C ASP A 254 -1.87 9.47 -11.52
N TYR A 255 -1.88 9.08 -10.25
CA TYR A 255 -2.51 9.87 -9.20
C TYR A 255 -1.52 10.89 -8.63
N VAL A 256 -2.00 12.07 -8.25
CA VAL A 256 -1.18 13.13 -7.68
C VAL A 256 -1.95 13.79 -6.54
N ASP A 257 -1.33 13.88 -5.36
CA ASP A 257 -1.88 14.60 -4.20
C ASP A 257 -3.30 14.12 -3.82
N CYS A 258 -3.53 12.81 -3.83
CA CYS A 258 -4.80 12.21 -3.43
C CYS A 258 -4.61 11.15 -2.34
N ASN A 259 -5.61 11.04 -1.46
CA ASN A 259 -5.70 10.00 -0.45
C ASN A 259 -6.41 8.78 -1.06
N LEU A 260 -5.65 7.75 -1.46
CA LEU A 260 -6.21 6.53 -2.04
C LEU A 260 -6.95 5.67 -1.00
N PHE A 261 -6.64 5.81 0.28
CA PHE A 261 -7.37 5.12 1.34
C PHE A 261 -8.84 5.57 1.40
N GLU A 262 -9.11 6.87 1.29
CA GLU A 262 -10.48 7.42 1.22
C GLU A 262 -11.27 6.91 0.00
N VAL A 263 -10.59 6.51 -1.08
CA VAL A 263 -11.22 5.95 -2.27
C VAL A 263 -11.59 4.48 -2.10
N ILE A 264 -10.71 3.68 -1.46
CA ILE A 264 -10.90 2.23 -1.32
C ILE A 264 -11.73 1.85 -0.08
N GLU A 265 -11.67 2.63 1.00
CA GLU A 265 -12.41 2.36 2.25
C GLU A 265 -13.93 2.15 2.01
N PRO A 266 -14.65 2.98 1.23
CA PRO A 266 -16.06 2.76 0.92
C PRO A 266 -16.33 1.49 0.08
N LEU A 267 -15.30 0.94 -0.58
CA LEU A 267 -15.41 -0.32 -1.34
C LEU A 267 -15.28 -1.54 -0.43
N GLU A 268 -14.52 -1.41 0.67
CA GLU A 268 -14.34 -2.46 1.67
C GLU A 268 -15.51 -2.57 2.64
N ASP A 269 -16.05 -1.42 3.07
CA ASP A 269 -17.11 -1.34 4.07
C ASP A 269 -18.45 -0.92 3.46
N THR A 270 -19.43 -1.83 3.51
CA THR A 270 -20.81 -1.58 3.03
C THR A 270 -21.58 -0.58 3.91
N PHE A 271 -21.02 -0.16 5.05
CA PHE A 271 -21.64 0.78 6.00
C PHE A 271 -20.98 2.17 5.97
N TYR A 272 -20.68 2.71 4.78
CA TYR A 272 -20.29 4.11 4.66
C TYR A 272 -21.51 5.01 4.92
N ASP A 273 -21.73 5.38 6.18
CA ASP A 273 -22.67 6.43 6.58
C ASP A 273 -22.09 7.77 6.11
N SER A 274 -22.28 8.06 4.82
CA SER A 274 -22.09 9.42 4.34
C SER A 274 -23.05 10.27 5.16
N SER A 275 -22.51 11.13 6.02
CA SER A 275 -23.23 11.96 6.99
C SER A 275 -24.26 12.95 6.39
N SER A 276 -24.66 12.75 5.15
CA SER A 276 -25.83 13.33 4.49
C SER A 276 -26.87 12.23 4.25
N GLY A 277 -27.87 12.16 5.12
CA GLY A 277 -28.97 11.20 4.97
C GLY A 277 -29.63 11.25 3.60
N ASN A 278 -29.33 10.27 2.74
CA ASN A 278 -30.23 9.59 1.82
C ASN A 278 -29.44 8.56 0.99
N SER A 279 -29.87 7.29 1.11
CA SER A 279 -29.40 6.05 0.47
C SER A 279 -27.97 5.59 0.82
N ASP A 280 -27.90 4.43 1.48
CA ASP A 280 -26.70 3.65 1.80
C ASP A 280 -26.01 3.05 0.55
N GLU A 281 -26.29 3.58 -0.65
CA GLU A 281 -25.78 3.05 -1.91
C GLU A 281 -24.62 3.90 -2.44
N LEU A 282 -23.48 3.24 -2.70
CA LEU A 282 -22.35 3.85 -3.40
C LEU A 282 -22.73 4.20 -4.84
N HIS A 283 -23.17 5.43 -5.08
CA HIS A 283 -23.63 5.88 -6.40
C HIS A 283 -22.49 6.00 -7.41
N MET A 284 -21.40 6.64 -7.01
CA MET A 284 -20.21 6.87 -7.85
C MET A 284 -18.95 6.70 -7.00
N ILE A 285 -17.90 6.14 -7.59
CA ILE A 285 -16.56 6.12 -6.99
C ILE A 285 -15.86 7.40 -7.42
N GLU A 286 -15.48 8.23 -6.46
CA GLU A 286 -14.71 9.45 -6.70
C GLU A 286 -13.22 9.13 -6.59
N LEU A 287 -12.46 9.42 -7.65
CA LEU A 287 -11.01 9.28 -7.66
C LEU A 287 -10.40 10.64 -8.03
N PRO A 288 -9.74 11.33 -7.09
CA PRO A 288 -9.00 12.55 -7.40
C PRO A 288 -7.76 12.20 -8.23
N TYR A 289 -7.51 12.97 -9.28
CA TYR A 289 -6.32 12.88 -10.14
C TYR A 289 -5.26 13.91 -9.73
N GLU A 290 -5.69 15.14 -9.41
CA GLU A 290 -4.84 16.28 -8.99
C GLU A 290 -5.63 17.12 -7.98
N GLY A 291 -5.82 16.57 -6.78
CA GLY A 291 -6.70 17.15 -5.76
C GLY A 291 -8.10 17.51 -6.32
N TYR A 292 -8.61 18.68 -5.94
CA TYR A 292 -9.92 19.19 -6.41
C TYR A 292 -9.93 19.60 -7.90
N HIS A 293 -8.77 19.78 -8.53
CA HIS A 293 -8.71 20.37 -9.88
C HIS A 293 -9.05 19.37 -10.99
N ARG A 294 -8.83 18.08 -10.74
CA ARG A 294 -9.14 17.00 -11.67
C ARG A 294 -9.64 15.81 -10.88
N THR A 295 -10.90 15.47 -11.08
CA THR A 295 -11.55 14.33 -10.41
C THR A 295 -12.27 13.50 -11.46
N VAL A 296 -12.19 12.17 -11.34
CA VAL A 296 -13.01 11.25 -12.13
C VAL A 296 -14.06 10.61 -11.22
N HIS A 297 -15.29 10.58 -11.69
CA HIS A 297 -16.37 9.80 -11.07
C HIS A 297 -16.63 8.56 -11.92
N LEU A 298 -16.49 7.38 -11.31
CA LEU A 298 -16.69 6.09 -11.97
C LEU A 298 -18.02 5.50 -11.54
N ASN A 299 -18.79 4.98 -12.50
CA ASN A 299 -19.97 4.18 -12.17
C ASN A 299 -19.49 2.79 -11.70
N PRO A 300 -19.71 2.41 -10.44
CA PRO A 300 -19.25 1.12 -9.92
C PRO A 300 -19.82 -0.09 -10.69
N ASP A 301 -21.04 -0.02 -11.24
CA ASP A 301 -21.62 -1.13 -12.03
C ASP A 301 -20.98 -1.35 -13.40
N ALA A 302 -20.23 -0.36 -13.89
CA ALA A 302 -19.54 -0.46 -15.17
C ALA A 302 -18.13 -1.07 -15.05
N LEU A 303 -17.71 -1.43 -13.84
CA LEU A 303 -16.34 -1.89 -13.55
C LEU A 303 -16.28 -3.40 -13.42
N ASP A 304 -15.14 -3.96 -13.80
CA ASP A 304 -14.74 -5.30 -13.36
C ASP A 304 -13.94 -5.19 -12.06
N TYR A 305 -12.93 -4.32 -12.05
CA TYR A 305 -12.13 -4.02 -10.86
C TYR A 305 -11.43 -2.67 -10.93
N ILE A 306 -10.94 -2.22 -9.78
CA ILE A 306 -9.95 -1.14 -9.64
C ILE A 306 -8.75 -1.69 -8.86
N SER A 307 -7.54 -1.47 -9.37
CA SER A 307 -6.27 -1.86 -8.74
C SER A 307 -5.52 -0.61 -8.29
N PHE A 308 -5.08 -0.60 -7.05
CA PHE A 308 -4.40 0.51 -6.40
C PHE A 308 -3.01 0.07 -5.91
N PRO A 309 -2.01 0.98 -5.84
CA PRO A 309 -0.74 0.69 -5.20
C PRO A 309 -0.91 0.50 -3.69
N THR A 310 -0.61 -0.70 -3.19
CA THR A 310 -0.87 -1.06 -1.80
C THR A 310 -0.11 -0.19 -0.80
N HIS A 311 1.17 0.09 -1.04
CA HIS A 311 1.99 0.90 -0.14
C HIS A 311 1.44 2.32 0.02
N GLN A 312 0.84 2.87 -1.03
CA GLN A 312 0.20 4.18 -0.98
C GLN A 312 -1.06 4.12 -0.11
N ILE A 313 -1.92 3.11 -0.29
CA ILE A 313 -3.11 2.93 0.56
C ILE A 313 -2.70 2.82 2.03
N GLU A 314 -1.69 2.01 2.37
CA GLU A 314 -1.25 1.85 3.77
C GLU A 314 -0.65 3.13 4.35
N GLN A 315 0.02 3.92 3.52
CA GLN A 315 0.53 5.22 3.91
C GLN A 315 -0.62 6.20 4.18
N ASP A 316 -1.57 6.30 3.26
CA ASP A 316 -2.72 7.19 3.35
C ASP A 316 -3.68 6.80 4.48
N GLU A 317 -3.86 5.51 4.74
CA GLU A 317 -4.58 4.98 5.90
C GLU A 317 -3.93 5.46 7.20
N THR A 318 -2.59 5.38 7.27
CA THR A 318 -1.82 5.85 8.43
C THR A 318 -2.01 7.35 8.64
N GLU A 319 -2.06 8.15 7.57
CA GLU A 319 -2.29 9.59 7.64
C GLU A 319 -3.72 9.92 8.07
N SER A 320 -4.70 9.26 7.47
CA SER A 320 -6.13 9.43 7.79
C SER A 320 -6.42 9.15 9.26
N TYR A 321 -5.92 8.04 9.80
CA TYR A 321 -6.08 7.73 11.22
C TYR A 321 -5.25 8.64 12.14
N ALA A 322 -4.12 9.17 11.68
CA ALA A 322 -3.36 10.14 12.46
C ALA A 322 -4.18 11.40 12.72
N ASP A 323 -4.91 11.86 11.72
CA ASP A 323 -5.76 13.06 11.80
C ASP A 323 -6.98 12.83 12.70
N GLY A 324 -7.53 11.60 12.72
CA GLY A 324 -8.60 11.21 13.64
C GLY A 324 -8.19 11.08 15.11
N LEU A 325 -6.89 10.96 15.42
CA LEU A 325 -6.38 10.84 16.79
C LEU A 325 -6.27 12.22 17.46
N THR A 326 -7.37 12.69 18.05
CA THR A 326 -7.43 13.98 18.76
C THR A 326 -6.74 13.93 20.12
N GLU A 327 -6.00 15.00 20.45
CA GLU A 327 -5.44 15.20 21.79
C GLU A 327 -6.56 15.37 22.83
N PRO A 328 -6.38 14.86 24.07
CA PRO A 328 -7.39 15.04 25.11
C PRO A 328 -7.48 16.53 25.49
N GLU A 329 -8.54 17.20 25.02
CA GLU A 329 -8.89 18.56 25.45
C GLU A 329 -9.46 18.52 26.89
N GLY A 330 -8.59 18.72 27.88
CA GLY A 330 -8.99 18.87 29.29
C GLY A 330 -9.80 17.70 29.87
N GLU A 331 -10.15 17.79 31.15
CA GLU A 331 -11.05 16.83 31.80
C GLU A 331 -12.47 16.97 31.22
N GLY A 332 -12.75 16.32 30.08
CA GLY A 332 -14.10 16.29 29.51
C GLY A 332 -14.24 15.88 28.04
N GLY A 333 -13.16 15.79 27.26
CA GLY A 333 -13.23 15.43 25.84
C GLY A 333 -13.69 13.98 25.58
N LYS A 334 -14.78 13.79 24.83
CA LYS A 334 -15.27 12.47 24.41
C LYS A 334 -14.21 11.78 23.55
N VAL A 335 -13.72 10.63 24.01
CA VAL A 335 -12.90 9.69 23.24
C VAL A 335 -13.73 9.19 22.06
N ILE A 336 -13.37 9.56 20.84
CA ILE A 336 -13.87 8.89 19.64
C ILE A 336 -13.25 7.49 19.63
N LYS A 337 -14.09 6.46 19.76
CA LYS A 337 -13.66 5.07 19.69
C LYS A 337 -13.57 4.67 18.23
N LEU A 338 -12.35 4.38 17.77
CA LEU A 338 -12.12 3.69 16.51
C LEU A 338 -12.88 2.35 16.47
N PRO A 339 -13.25 1.85 15.28
CA PRO A 339 -13.81 0.51 15.13
C PRO A 339 -12.90 -0.49 15.84
N LYS A 340 -13.46 -1.27 16.76
CA LYS A 340 -12.68 -2.29 17.46
C LYS A 340 -12.17 -3.27 16.43
N ALA A 341 -10.85 -3.46 16.35
CA ALA A 341 -10.27 -4.66 15.73
C ALA A 341 -11.04 -5.86 16.28
N LYS A 342 -11.76 -6.58 15.39
CA LYS A 342 -12.52 -7.77 15.76
C LYS A 342 -11.54 -8.72 16.44
N LYS A 343 -11.77 -8.99 17.73
CA LYS A 343 -11.13 -10.13 18.38
C LYS A 343 -11.56 -11.36 17.60
N LYS A 344 -10.59 -12.09 17.03
CA LYS A 344 -10.77 -13.45 16.53
C LYS A 344 -11.52 -14.24 17.62
N GLY A 345 -12.73 -14.68 17.29
CA GLY A 345 -13.52 -15.63 18.04
C GLY A 345 -13.54 -16.94 17.29
#